data_AF-A0A7Y0A302-F1
#
_entry.id   AF-A0A7Y0A302-F1
#
_cell.length_a   1.000
_cell.length_b   1.000
_cell.length_c   1.000
_cell.angle_alpha   90.00
_cell.angle_beta   90.00
_cell.angle_gamma   90.00
#
_symmetry.space_group_name_H-M   'P 1'
#
loop_
_entity.id
_entity.type
_entity.pdbx_description
1 polymer ?
#
loop_
_entity_poly.entity_id
_entity_poly.type
_entity_poly.pdbx_seq_one_letter_code
_entity_poly.pdbx_strand_id
1 'polypeptide(L)'
;GGNVEQNGGNLNVGGNLGMAVGGNYDIGTVQTGEQKVVHGANGVSDTNINSATGSTVTVGGVSQIGVGGNLTATGADISLGGGGTIAANGDVTLQAAKTTSTVDSNSSGSDHHGSYSASLHTSDDTLTATTLNAGNSLTIASGNNINVTGSTINLDQGTATLAAANNVNIGAASATYVDNSQEQHSHSNVVSGKEVSSSSDTTTTLNQGSMISADGVSISSGKDINVAGSTIVGTNDVSLSAVHDVNITTTQDTMQSSSSYEETRTGLGTSGLSVTIGTNKLATTDEASSVTNNASTVGSLNGDLSIQAGNTLHVTGSDLVAGGNLAGTAANIIIDAATDTSHQAQTQKTSSSGLTIGLAGSVGDAINNAYSESQAAKNSASTGNDRAAALHSIAAA
;
A
#
# COMPACT_ATOMS: atom_id res chain seq x y z
N GLY A 1 3.16 -40.68 6.26
CA GLY A 1 1.84 -40.89 5.65
C GLY A 1 0.77 -39.90 6.11
N GLY A 2 1.13 -38.78 6.73
CA GLY A 2 0.20 -37.73 7.13
C GLY A 2 0.82 -36.36 6.93
N ASN A 3 0.20 -35.33 7.50
CA ASN A 3 0.68 -33.95 7.42
C ASN A 3 1.90 -33.74 8.31
N VAL A 4 2.73 -32.77 7.95
CA VAL A 4 3.81 -32.22 8.78
C VAL A 4 3.49 -30.74 8.97
N GLU A 5 3.50 -30.29 10.22
CA GLU A 5 3.23 -28.89 10.57
C GLU A 5 4.37 -28.36 11.44
N GLN A 6 4.89 -27.20 11.06
CA GLN A 6 5.92 -26.46 11.78
C GLN A 6 5.41 -25.03 11.98
N ASN A 7 5.18 -24.62 13.22
CA ASN A 7 4.76 -23.26 13.55
C ASN A 7 5.77 -22.67 14.54
N GLY A 8 6.53 -21.65 14.10
CA GLY A 8 7.63 -21.09 14.90
C GLY A 8 8.71 -22.12 15.26
N GLY A 9 8.82 -23.22 14.51
CA GLY A 9 9.74 -24.33 14.77
C GLY A 9 11.04 -24.20 14.00
N ASN A 10 12.11 -24.87 14.48
CA ASN A 10 13.40 -24.93 13.78
C ASN A 10 13.73 -26.37 13.35
N LEU A 11 13.95 -26.58 12.06
CA LEU A 11 14.53 -27.78 11.49
C LEU A 11 15.93 -27.48 10.95
N ASN A 12 16.97 -28.04 11.58
CA ASN A 12 18.36 -27.89 11.14
C ASN A 12 18.96 -29.24 10.76
N VAL A 13 19.49 -29.34 9.53
CA VAL A 13 20.10 -30.54 8.96
C VAL A 13 21.46 -30.19 8.40
N GLY A 14 22.54 -30.61 9.06
CA GLY A 14 23.90 -30.27 8.63
C GLY A 14 24.36 -30.93 7.32
N GLY A 15 23.69 -32.00 6.87
CA GLY A 15 24.00 -32.74 5.65
C GLY A 15 22.87 -32.67 4.63
N ASN A 16 22.71 -33.71 3.82
CA ASN A 16 21.60 -33.81 2.88
C ASN A 16 20.28 -34.06 3.61
N LEU A 17 19.19 -33.47 3.12
CA LEU A 17 17.83 -33.73 3.59
C LEU A 17 17.06 -34.52 2.54
N GLY A 18 16.58 -35.72 2.90
CA GLY A 18 15.54 -36.43 2.17
C GLY A 18 14.26 -36.44 3.01
N MET A 19 13.18 -35.87 2.49
CA MET A 19 11.91 -35.75 3.19
C MET A 19 10.76 -36.21 2.29
N ALA A 20 9.92 -37.11 2.80
CA ALA A 20 8.74 -37.60 2.10
C ALA A 20 7.51 -37.42 3.01
N VAL A 21 6.71 -36.40 2.73
CA VAL A 21 5.48 -36.07 3.45
C VAL A 21 4.31 -36.73 2.72
N GLY A 22 3.47 -37.46 3.46
CA GLY A 22 2.35 -38.18 2.86
C GLY A 22 1.14 -37.28 2.57
N GLY A 23 0.91 -36.27 3.41
CA GLY A 23 -0.13 -35.26 3.25
C GLY A 23 0.48 -33.89 2.95
N ASN A 24 0.00 -32.86 3.65
CA ASN A 24 0.50 -31.49 3.50
C ASN A 24 1.76 -31.24 4.33
N TYR A 25 2.59 -30.31 3.88
CA TYR A 25 3.69 -29.76 4.67
C TYR A 25 3.47 -28.26 4.87
N ASP A 26 3.09 -27.89 6.09
CA ASP A 26 2.79 -26.53 6.48
C ASP A 26 3.95 -25.98 7.34
N ILE A 27 4.60 -24.92 6.86
CA ILE A 27 5.70 -24.21 7.50
C ILE A 27 5.18 -22.80 7.83
N GLY A 28 4.48 -22.70 8.95
CA GLY A 28 3.78 -21.50 9.38
C GLY A 28 4.54 -20.67 10.41
N THR A 29 3.83 -19.66 10.91
CA THR A 29 4.30 -18.76 11.96
C THR A 29 3.60 -19.07 13.30
N VAL A 30 4.21 -18.63 14.40
CA VAL A 30 3.51 -18.43 15.67
C VAL A 30 3.30 -16.94 15.86
N GLN A 31 2.04 -16.53 15.90
CA GLN A 31 1.69 -15.16 16.25
C GLN A 31 1.73 -14.98 17.77
N THR A 32 2.41 -13.95 18.23
CA THR A 32 2.43 -13.49 19.62
C THR A 32 1.96 -12.05 19.67
N GLY A 33 1.36 -11.65 20.79
CA GLY A 33 0.90 -10.30 20.97
C GLY A 33 0.99 -9.82 22.40
N GLU A 34 1.12 -8.52 22.57
CA GLU A 34 1.11 -7.82 23.85
C GLU A 34 -0.03 -6.80 23.84
N GLN A 35 -0.90 -6.87 24.85
CA GLN A 35 -1.88 -5.82 25.11
C GLN A 35 -1.40 -4.96 26.27
N LYS A 36 -1.40 -3.64 26.08
CA LYS A 36 -1.01 -2.66 27.10
C LYS A 36 -2.07 -1.58 27.22
N VAL A 37 -2.67 -1.49 28.40
CA VAL A 37 -3.60 -0.42 28.74
C VAL A 37 -2.94 0.58 29.69
N VAL A 38 -2.86 1.84 29.27
CA VAL A 38 -2.32 2.95 30.06
C VAL A 38 -3.47 3.90 30.43
N HIS A 39 -3.61 4.15 31.72
CA HIS A 39 -4.60 5.10 32.24
C HIS A 39 -3.90 6.42 32.59
N GLY A 40 -4.33 7.51 31.96
CA GLY A 40 -4.00 8.87 32.35
C GLY A 40 -5.10 9.45 33.27
N ALA A 41 -4.86 10.63 33.84
CA ALA A 41 -5.84 11.29 34.71
C ALA A 41 -7.19 11.56 34.01
N ASN A 42 -7.17 11.74 32.69
CA ASN A 42 -8.30 12.18 31.86
C ASN A 42 -8.46 11.33 30.59
N GLY A 43 -7.93 10.10 30.55
CA GLY A 43 -7.96 9.31 29.32
C GLY A 43 -7.37 7.91 29.46
N VAL A 44 -7.58 7.09 28.44
CA VAL A 44 -7.08 5.72 28.34
C VAL A 44 -6.45 5.52 26.97
N SER A 45 -5.35 4.77 26.93
CA SER A 45 -4.74 4.27 25.71
C SER A 45 -4.64 2.76 25.82
N ASP A 46 -5.28 2.04 24.90
CA ASP A 46 -5.18 0.60 24.72
C ASP A 46 -4.33 0.34 23.47
N THR A 47 -3.24 -0.37 23.64
CA THR A 47 -2.30 -0.68 22.57
C THR A 47 -2.20 -2.19 22.45
N ASN A 48 -2.47 -2.72 21.26
CA ASN A 48 -2.31 -4.13 20.94
C ASN A 48 -1.19 -4.27 19.90
N ILE A 49 -0.07 -4.87 20.28
CA ILE A 49 1.07 -5.10 19.40
C ILE A 49 1.08 -6.58 19.06
N ASN A 50 1.01 -6.91 17.77
CA ASN A 50 1.10 -8.28 17.29
C ASN A 50 2.36 -8.47 16.44
N SER A 51 2.98 -9.64 16.58
CA SER A 51 4.13 -10.07 15.79
C SER A 51 4.01 -11.55 15.41
N ALA A 52 4.56 -11.94 14.28
CA ALA A 52 4.60 -13.33 13.83
C ALA A 52 6.06 -13.81 13.78
N THR A 53 6.34 -14.93 14.45
CA THR A 53 7.64 -15.60 14.37
C THR A 53 7.53 -16.80 13.41
N GLY A 54 8.23 -16.71 12.29
CA GLY A 54 8.31 -17.77 11.28
C GLY A 54 9.02 -19.03 11.74
N SER A 55 8.65 -20.16 11.16
CA SER A 55 9.47 -21.38 11.24
C SER A 55 10.73 -21.23 10.38
N THR A 56 11.80 -21.92 10.78
CA THR A 56 13.07 -21.94 10.06
C THR A 56 13.40 -23.36 9.60
N VAL A 57 13.82 -23.52 8.34
CA VAL A 57 14.35 -24.78 7.80
C VAL A 57 15.73 -24.51 7.25
N THR A 58 16.77 -25.11 7.82
CA THR A 58 18.16 -24.95 7.36
C THR A 58 18.75 -26.31 7.01
N VAL A 59 19.23 -26.44 5.77
CA VAL A 59 19.85 -27.65 5.26
C VAL A 59 21.21 -27.29 4.68
N GLY A 60 22.29 -27.90 5.17
CA GLY A 60 23.65 -27.64 4.68
C GLY A 60 23.95 -28.31 3.34
N GLY A 61 23.39 -29.50 3.11
CA GLY A 61 23.57 -30.28 1.88
C GLY A 61 22.42 -30.12 0.88
N VAL A 62 22.30 -31.08 -0.03
CA VAL A 62 21.23 -31.11 -1.04
C VAL A 62 19.91 -31.52 -0.39
N SER A 63 18.83 -30.83 -0.78
CA SER A 63 17.47 -31.10 -0.29
C SER A 63 16.62 -31.81 -1.33
N GLN A 64 15.94 -32.89 -0.93
CA GLN A 64 14.95 -33.60 -1.73
C GLN A 64 13.68 -33.71 -0.89
N ILE A 65 12.74 -32.79 -1.10
CA ILE A 65 11.50 -32.68 -0.34
C ILE A 65 10.34 -33.06 -1.26
N GLY A 66 9.72 -34.21 -1.01
CA GLY A 66 8.51 -34.67 -1.68
C GLY A 66 7.30 -34.54 -0.76
N VAL A 67 6.21 -33.95 -1.27
CA VAL A 67 4.96 -33.70 -0.52
C VAL A 67 3.78 -34.29 -1.28
N GLY A 68 3.05 -35.20 -0.63
CA GLY A 68 1.91 -35.89 -1.23
C GLY A 68 0.66 -35.01 -1.42
N GLY A 69 0.54 -33.93 -0.65
CA GLY A 69 -0.47 -32.88 -0.77
C GLY A 69 0.15 -31.53 -1.14
N ASN A 70 -0.19 -30.48 -0.39
CA ASN A 70 0.31 -29.12 -0.60
C ASN A 70 1.55 -28.83 0.26
N LEU A 71 2.47 -28.01 -0.24
CA LEU A 71 3.50 -27.35 0.58
C LEU A 71 3.13 -25.88 0.74
N THR A 72 2.96 -25.43 1.98
CA THR A 72 2.64 -24.02 2.29
C THR A 72 3.67 -23.47 3.26
N ALA A 73 4.36 -22.41 2.88
CA ALA A 73 5.25 -21.65 3.75
C ALA A 73 4.69 -20.24 3.94
N THR A 74 4.48 -19.85 5.20
CA THR A 74 3.90 -18.54 5.58
C THR A 74 4.85 -17.86 6.55
N GLY A 75 5.42 -16.72 6.14
CA GLY A 75 6.42 -15.96 6.89
C GLY A 75 7.63 -16.79 7.36
N ALA A 76 8.00 -17.83 6.62
CA ALA A 76 9.05 -18.79 7.00
C ALA A 76 10.41 -18.44 6.40
N ASP A 77 11.49 -18.86 7.06
CA ASP A 77 12.85 -18.75 6.52
C ASP A 77 13.41 -20.13 6.18
N ILE A 78 13.57 -20.41 4.90
CA ILE A 78 14.00 -21.70 4.36
C ILE A 78 15.33 -21.50 3.65
N SER A 79 16.37 -22.19 4.10
CA SER A 79 17.72 -22.16 3.54
C SER A 79 18.15 -23.57 3.13
N LEU A 80 18.28 -23.80 1.82
CA LEU A 80 18.69 -25.05 1.21
C LEU A 80 20.11 -24.88 0.63
N GLY A 81 21.13 -24.97 1.46
CA GLY A 81 22.52 -24.64 1.14
C GLY A 81 23.09 -25.39 -0.07
N GLY A 82 22.81 -26.68 -0.22
CA GLY A 82 23.21 -27.44 -1.42
C GLY A 82 22.27 -27.32 -2.61
N GLY A 83 21.23 -26.49 -2.53
CA GLY A 83 20.11 -26.47 -3.47
C GLY A 83 19.24 -27.72 -3.37
N GLY A 84 18.60 -28.09 -4.48
CA GLY A 84 17.87 -29.35 -4.61
C GLY A 84 16.46 -29.20 -5.18
N THR A 85 15.53 -30.04 -4.71
CA THR A 85 14.19 -30.14 -5.26
C THR A 85 13.12 -30.11 -4.16
N ILE A 86 12.10 -29.31 -4.39
CA ILE A 86 10.82 -29.33 -3.67
C ILE A 86 9.77 -29.78 -4.69
N ALA A 87 9.08 -30.88 -4.42
CA ALA A 87 8.03 -31.41 -5.28
C ALA A 87 6.76 -31.65 -4.46
N ALA A 88 5.65 -31.01 -4.82
CA ALA A 88 4.34 -31.24 -4.24
C ALA A 88 3.38 -31.79 -5.30
N ASN A 89 2.57 -32.79 -4.96
CA ASN A 89 1.50 -33.25 -5.86
C ASN A 89 0.33 -32.27 -5.93
N GLY A 90 0.15 -31.46 -4.88
CA GLY A 90 -0.80 -30.35 -4.84
C GLY A 90 -0.10 -29.03 -5.19
N ASP A 91 -0.44 -27.96 -4.46
CA ASP A 91 0.15 -26.63 -4.65
C ASP A 91 1.48 -26.47 -3.89
N VAL A 92 2.34 -25.58 -4.38
CA VAL A 92 3.46 -25.01 -3.61
C VAL A 92 3.20 -23.53 -3.41
N THR A 93 3.08 -23.09 -2.16
CA THR A 93 2.76 -21.70 -1.82
C THR A 93 3.82 -21.14 -0.87
N LEU A 94 4.44 -20.03 -1.25
CA LEU A 94 5.29 -19.18 -0.41
C LEU A 94 4.58 -17.84 -0.25
N GLN A 95 4.17 -17.50 0.97
CA GLN A 95 3.39 -16.29 1.23
C GLN A 95 3.90 -15.52 2.45
N ALA A 96 3.71 -14.21 2.45
CA ALA A 96 3.95 -13.40 3.63
C ALA A 96 2.93 -13.72 4.74
N ALA A 97 3.39 -13.76 5.98
CA ALA A 97 2.52 -13.70 7.15
C ALA A 97 2.11 -12.24 7.39
N LYS A 98 0.87 -12.01 7.82
CA LYS A 98 0.35 -10.69 8.18
C LYS A 98 0.02 -10.64 9.67
N THR A 99 0.44 -9.58 10.35
CA THR A 99 0.01 -9.26 11.71
C THR A 99 -0.45 -7.82 11.79
N THR A 100 -1.51 -7.54 12.54
CA THR A 100 -2.06 -6.19 12.67
C THR A 100 -1.86 -5.70 14.10
N SER A 101 -1.27 -4.53 14.29
CA SER A 101 -1.18 -3.85 15.59
C SER A 101 -2.13 -2.66 15.62
N THR A 102 -2.73 -2.37 16.78
CA THR A 102 -3.69 -1.27 16.93
C THR A 102 -3.36 -0.38 18.12
N VAL A 103 -3.70 0.90 18.01
CA VAL A 103 -3.70 1.84 19.12
C VAL A 103 -5.05 2.54 19.18
N ASP A 104 -5.76 2.35 20.28
CA ASP A 104 -7.01 3.02 20.58
C ASP A 104 -6.80 3.93 21.79
N SER A 105 -6.84 5.24 21.57
CA SER A 105 -6.62 6.22 22.64
C SER A 105 -7.76 7.23 22.68
N ASN A 106 -8.21 7.55 23.88
CA ASN A 106 -9.17 8.61 24.12
C ASN A 106 -8.79 9.44 25.34
N SER A 107 -9.13 10.72 25.31
CA SER A 107 -9.00 11.59 26.45
C SER A 107 -10.08 12.66 26.44
N SER A 108 -10.53 13.09 27.61
CA SER A 108 -11.47 14.19 27.75
C SER A 108 -11.35 14.86 29.10
N GLY A 109 -11.61 16.15 29.16
CA GLY A 109 -11.56 16.92 30.40
C GLY A 109 -12.38 18.19 30.30
N SER A 110 -12.75 18.75 31.45
CA SER A 110 -13.46 20.03 31.52
C SER A 110 -13.10 20.77 32.80
N ASP A 111 -13.11 22.10 32.73
CA ASP A 111 -12.94 23.00 33.85
C ASP A 111 -13.82 24.26 33.70
N HIS A 112 -13.59 25.27 34.54
CA HIS A 112 -14.39 26.51 34.54
C HIS A 112 -14.15 27.41 33.31
N HIS A 113 -13.14 27.10 32.49
CA HIS A 113 -12.71 27.92 31.36
C HIS A 113 -12.86 27.21 30.02
N GLY A 114 -13.03 25.88 30.00
CA GLY A 114 -13.25 25.13 28.77
C GLY A 114 -13.40 23.62 28.93
N SER A 115 -13.51 22.94 27.80
CA SER A 115 -13.52 21.49 27.71
C SER A 115 -12.70 20.99 26.53
N TYR A 116 -12.28 19.73 26.60
CA TYR A 116 -11.67 19.05 25.47
C TYR A 116 -12.06 17.58 25.40
N SER A 117 -11.99 17.03 24.19
CA SER A 117 -12.03 15.60 23.94
C SER A 117 -11.17 15.26 22.74
N ALA A 118 -10.38 14.19 22.82
CA ALA A 118 -9.60 13.68 21.72
C ALA A 118 -9.72 12.16 21.63
N SER A 119 -9.72 11.62 20.42
CA SER A 119 -9.68 10.19 20.12
C SER A 119 -8.65 9.94 19.02
N LEU A 120 -7.98 8.80 19.09
CA LEU A 120 -7.05 8.29 18.10
C LEU A 120 -7.29 6.79 17.94
N HIS A 121 -7.42 6.34 16.70
CA HIS A 121 -7.39 4.95 16.32
C HIS A 121 -6.33 4.77 15.23
N THR A 122 -5.33 3.94 15.48
CA THR A 122 -4.41 3.47 14.45
C THR A 122 -4.50 1.97 14.29
N SER A 123 -4.31 1.49 13.07
CA SER A 123 -4.24 0.06 12.75
C SER A 123 -3.19 -0.16 11.66
N ASP A 124 -2.13 -0.88 12.00
CA ASP A 124 -0.97 -1.08 11.13
C ASP A 124 -0.74 -2.57 10.86
N ASP A 125 -0.86 -2.97 9.60
CA ASP A 125 -0.43 -4.28 9.14
C ASP A 125 1.10 -4.34 9.00
N THR A 126 1.69 -5.43 9.46
CA THR A 126 3.08 -5.82 9.20
C THR A 126 3.10 -7.11 8.40
N LEU A 127 3.88 -7.13 7.31
CA LEU A 127 4.11 -8.31 6.51
C LEU A 127 5.48 -8.92 6.82
N THR A 128 5.51 -10.21 7.09
CA THR A 128 6.74 -11.00 7.23
C THR A 128 6.82 -11.95 6.05
N ALA A 129 7.72 -11.66 5.10
CA ALA A 129 7.89 -12.46 3.89
C ALA A 129 8.32 -13.90 4.20
N THR A 130 7.94 -14.85 3.34
CA THR A 130 8.65 -16.13 3.28
C THR A 130 9.92 -15.94 2.47
N THR A 131 11.06 -16.37 2.99
CA THR A 131 12.34 -16.37 2.29
C THR A 131 12.77 -17.81 1.99
N LEU A 132 13.00 -18.11 0.72
CA LEU A 132 13.54 -19.39 0.26
C LEU A 132 14.90 -19.14 -0.40
N ASN A 133 15.95 -19.37 0.36
CA ASN A 133 17.34 -19.24 -0.06
C ASN A 133 17.89 -20.60 -0.49
N ALA A 134 18.65 -20.65 -1.57
CA ALA A 134 19.39 -21.85 -1.96
C ALA A 134 20.80 -21.51 -2.41
N GLY A 135 21.80 -22.26 -1.92
CA GLY A 135 23.20 -21.98 -2.28
C GLY A 135 23.58 -22.52 -3.67
N ASN A 136 22.69 -23.26 -4.33
CA ASN A 136 22.88 -23.82 -5.67
C ASN A 136 21.51 -23.98 -6.35
N SER A 137 21.47 -24.57 -7.56
CA SER A 137 20.22 -24.75 -8.32
C SER A 137 19.08 -25.36 -7.48
N LEU A 138 17.89 -24.79 -7.66
CA LEU A 138 16.66 -25.16 -6.96
C LEU A 138 15.57 -25.48 -7.98
N THR A 139 14.90 -26.60 -7.81
CA THR A 139 13.69 -26.94 -8.58
C THR A 139 12.48 -26.98 -7.65
N ILE A 140 11.44 -26.23 -7.98
CA ILE A 140 10.13 -26.28 -7.35
C ILE A 140 9.15 -26.85 -8.38
N ALA A 141 8.63 -28.04 -8.12
CA ALA A 141 7.65 -28.71 -8.95
C ALA A 141 6.31 -28.82 -8.21
N SER A 142 5.22 -28.48 -8.90
CA SER A 142 3.87 -28.54 -8.38
C SER A 142 2.96 -29.31 -9.34
N GLY A 143 2.23 -30.30 -8.81
CA GLY A 143 1.15 -30.99 -9.54
C GLY A 143 -0.10 -30.13 -9.74
N ASN A 144 -0.15 -28.94 -9.13
CA ASN A 144 -1.18 -27.94 -9.34
C ASN A 144 -0.54 -26.57 -9.62
N ASN A 145 -0.60 -25.61 -8.70
CA ASN A 145 -0.07 -24.25 -8.89
C ASN A 145 1.20 -24.01 -8.06
N ILE A 146 2.02 -23.05 -8.48
CA ILE A 146 3.04 -22.43 -7.65
C ILE A 146 2.59 -21.00 -7.36
N ASN A 147 2.55 -20.60 -6.08
CA ASN A 147 2.18 -19.26 -5.66
C ASN A 147 3.32 -18.65 -4.83
N VAL A 148 3.80 -17.48 -5.24
CA VAL A 148 4.77 -16.68 -4.49
C VAL A 148 4.12 -15.31 -4.25
N THR A 149 3.87 -14.94 -3.00
CA THR A 149 3.09 -13.74 -2.66
C THR A 149 3.78 -12.95 -1.56
N GLY A 150 4.29 -11.77 -1.89
CA GLY A 150 5.12 -10.95 -0.99
C GLY A 150 6.29 -11.73 -0.40
N SER A 151 6.91 -12.60 -1.19
CA SER A 151 7.92 -13.56 -0.72
C SER A 151 9.12 -13.60 -1.67
N THR A 152 10.24 -14.13 -1.18
CA THR A 152 11.51 -14.13 -1.91
C THR A 152 12.01 -15.54 -2.16
N ILE A 153 12.41 -15.83 -3.39
CA ILE A 153 13.23 -16.98 -3.76
C ILE A 153 14.58 -16.43 -4.23
N ASN A 154 15.66 -16.76 -3.54
CA ASN A 154 16.99 -16.26 -3.86
C ASN A 154 18.00 -17.40 -3.94
N LEU A 155 18.76 -17.46 -5.02
CA LEU A 155 19.85 -18.41 -5.19
C LEU A 155 21.18 -17.68 -5.26
N ASP A 156 22.16 -18.17 -4.51
CA ASP A 156 23.53 -17.63 -4.57
C ASP A 156 24.20 -17.94 -5.91
N GLN A 157 23.89 -19.11 -6.48
CA GLN A 157 24.36 -19.55 -7.78
C GLN A 157 23.42 -20.61 -8.38
N GLY A 158 23.50 -20.80 -9.69
CA GLY A 158 22.70 -21.79 -10.42
C GLY A 158 21.29 -21.32 -10.78
N THR A 159 20.45 -22.28 -11.16
CA THR A 159 19.14 -21.98 -11.78
C THR A 159 17.99 -22.21 -10.81
N ALA A 160 17.09 -21.23 -10.72
CA ALA A 160 15.79 -21.39 -10.09
C ALA A 160 14.78 -21.88 -11.14
N THR A 161 14.32 -23.12 -10.99
CA THR A 161 13.37 -23.77 -11.89
C THR A 161 12.03 -23.92 -11.19
N LEU A 162 10.98 -23.23 -11.66
CA LEU A 162 9.61 -23.38 -11.18
C LEU A 162 8.78 -24.08 -12.27
N ALA A 163 8.17 -25.22 -11.95
CA ALA A 163 7.36 -25.99 -12.88
C ALA A 163 6.00 -26.35 -12.25
N ALA A 164 4.91 -25.76 -12.76
CA ALA A 164 3.55 -26.04 -12.30
C ALA A 164 2.73 -26.72 -13.39
N ALA A 165 1.95 -27.74 -13.02
CA ALA A 165 1.03 -28.39 -13.96
C ALA A 165 -0.16 -27.50 -14.35
N ASN A 166 -0.54 -26.56 -13.48
CA ASN A 166 -1.52 -25.51 -13.75
C ASN A 166 -0.83 -24.16 -13.85
N ASN A 167 -0.93 -23.27 -12.85
CA ASN A 167 -0.45 -21.89 -12.98
C ASN A 167 0.79 -21.61 -12.12
N VAL A 168 1.60 -20.64 -12.54
CA VAL A 168 2.62 -20.01 -11.69
C VAL A 168 2.19 -18.57 -11.43
N ASN A 169 1.98 -18.21 -10.16
CA ASN A 169 1.53 -16.89 -9.74
C ASN A 169 2.62 -16.25 -8.86
N ILE A 170 3.11 -15.09 -9.26
CA ILE A 170 4.15 -14.32 -8.58
C ILE A 170 3.57 -12.92 -8.35
N GLY A 171 3.05 -12.69 -7.14
CA GLY A 171 2.27 -11.51 -6.80
C GLY A 171 2.76 -10.81 -5.54
N ALA A 172 2.03 -9.78 -5.15
CA ALA A 172 2.31 -9.00 -3.95
C ALA A 172 1.40 -9.38 -2.77
N ALA A 173 1.90 -9.20 -1.55
CA ALA A 173 1.09 -9.20 -0.34
C ALA A 173 0.74 -7.75 0.04
N SER A 174 -0.51 -7.48 0.40
CA SER A 174 -0.96 -6.13 0.75
C SER A 174 -0.95 -5.89 2.26
N ALA A 175 -0.46 -4.73 2.70
CA ALA A 175 -0.53 -4.22 4.07
C ALA A 175 -1.40 -2.96 4.09
N THR A 176 -2.32 -2.88 5.06
CA THR A 176 -3.18 -1.72 5.27
C THR A 176 -2.79 -0.97 6.54
N TYR A 177 -2.76 0.36 6.45
CA TYR A 177 -2.46 1.30 7.51
C TYR A 177 -3.62 2.27 7.65
N VAL A 178 -4.13 2.44 8.87
CA VAL A 178 -5.24 3.34 9.20
C VAL A 178 -4.78 4.31 10.27
N ASP A 179 -5.07 5.59 10.07
CA ASP A 179 -4.93 6.65 11.06
C ASP A 179 -6.25 7.43 11.12
N ASN A 180 -6.92 7.39 12.27
CA ASN A 180 -8.14 8.14 12.54
C ASN A 180 -7.92 8.96 13.79
N SER A 181 -8.05 10.27 13.68
CA SER A 181 -8.01 11.17 14.83
C SER A 181 -9.21 12.10 14.84
N GLN A 182 -9.69 12.39 16.04
CA GLN A 182 -10.75 13.36 16.27
C GLN A 182 -10.41 14.19 17.50
N GLU A 183 -10.58 15.51 17.41
CA GLU A 183 -10.26 16.45 18.47
C GLU A 183 -11.35 17.52 18.55
N GLN A 184 -11.81 17.83 19.76
CA GLN A 184 -12.71 18.93 20.02
C GLN A 184 -12.24 19.71 21.24
N HIS A 185 -12.23 21.04 21.13
CA HIS A 185 -11.90 21.95 22.23
C HIS A 185 -12.88 23.11 22.28
N SER A 186 -13.41 23.40 23.46
CA SER A 186 -14.22 24.58 23.72
C SER A 186 -13.56 25.44 24.79
N HIS A 187 -13.62 26.76 24.64
CA HIS A 187 -13.30 27.68 25.72
C HIS A 187 -14.28 28.84 25.71
N SER A 188 -14.64 29.28 26.91
CA SER A 188 -15.54 30.41 27.10
C SER A 188 -15.04 31.31 28.22
N ASN A 189 -15.11 32.60 27.97
CA ASN A 189 -14.88 33.68 28.92
C ASN A 189 -16.15 34.55 28.98
N VAL A 190 -16.21 35.47 29.95
CA VAL A 190 -17.38 36.32 30.21
C VAL A 190 -17.92 37.05 28.97
N VAL A 191 -17.07 37.38 27.99
CA VAL A 191 -17.43 38.19 26.81
C VAL A 191 -17.10 37.54 25.45
N SER A 192 -16.53 36.33 25.44
CA SER A 192 -16.07 35.66 24.22
C SER A 192 -15.98 34.15 24.37
N GLY A 193 -16.21 33.39 23.30
CA GLY A 193 -15.99 31.95 23.27
C GLY A 193 -15.36 31.48 21.95
N LYS A 194 -14.70 30.32 21.99
CA LYS A 194 -14.25 29.62 20.78
C LYS A 194 -14.38 28.12 20.94
N GLU A 195 -14.94 27.50 19.90
CA GLU A 195 -15.09 26.06 19.74
C GLU A 195 -14.31 25.63 18.50
N VAL A 196 -13.57 24.54 18.63
CA VAL A 196 -12.84 23.89 17.55
C VAL A 196 -13.23 22.43 17.52
N SER A 197 -13.51 21.92 16.32
CA SER A 197 -13.66 20.50 16.03
C SER A 197 -12.77 20.15 14.86
N SER A 198 -11.97 19.10 14.96
CA SER A 198 -11.14 18.60 13.88
C SER A 198 -11.18 17.09 13.81
N SER A 199 -11.12 16.55 12.60
CA SER A 199 -10.97 15.12 12.36
C SER A 199 -10.02 14.87 11.20
N SER A 200 -9.36 13.72 11.23
CA SER A 200 -8.58 13.21 10.11
C SER A 200 -8.80 11.70 10.03
N ASP A 201 -9.03 11.21 8.82
CA ASP A 201 -9.23 9.81 8.50
C ASP A 201 -8.36 9.47 7.29
N THR A 202 -7.33 8.64 7.48
CA THR A 202 -6.43 8.20 6.43
C THR A 202 -6.37 6.69 6.39
N THR A 203 -6.50 6.11 5.20
CA THR A 203 -6.26 4.69 4.93
C THR A 203 -5.29 4.56 3.78
N THR A 204 -4.22 3.81 3.99
CA THR A 204 -3.22 3.51 2.96
C THR A 204 -3.10 2.00 2.82
N THR A 205 -3.12 1.50 1.58
CA THR A 205 -2.81 0.10 1.26
C THR A 205 -1.55 0.08 0.40
N LEU A 206 -0.54 -0.65 0.87
CA LEU A 206 0.73 -0.85 0.17
C LEU A 206 0.90 -2.32 -0.19
N ASN A 207 1.46 -2.60 -1.37
CA ASN A 207 1.66 -3.94 -1.89
C ASN A 207 3.15 -4.26 -1.93
N GLN A 208 3.55 -5.28 -1.18
CA GLN A 208 4.90 -5.80 -1.19
C GLN A 208 5.01 -6.94 -2.21
N GLY A 209 5.67 -6.66 -3.33
CA GLY A 209 5.94 -7.61 -4.41
C GLY A 209 6.78 -8.82 -4.00
N SER A 210 6.71 -9.88 -4.80
CA SER A 210 7.62 -11.02 -4.67
C SER A 210 8.92 -10.79 -5.43
N MET A 211 9.98 -11.51 -5.04
CA MET A 211 11.27 -11.48 -5.74
C MET A 211 11.75 -12.90 -6.04
N ILE A 212 12.15 -13.16 -7.29
CA ILE A 212 12.89 -14.35 -7.68
C ILE A 212 14.24 -13.90 -8.25
N SER A 213 15.34 -14.31 -7.64
CA SER A 213 16.70 -13.96 -8.06
C SER A 213 17.60 -15.20 -8.10
N ALA A 214 18.34 -15.38 -9.20
CA ALA A 214 19.25 -16.49 -9.41
C ALA A 214 20.27 -16.19 -10.54
N ASP A 215 21.23 -17.08 -10.80
CA ASP A 215 22.06 -16.98 -12.00
C ASP A 215 21.25 -17.19 -13.27
N GLY A 216 20.25 -18.06 -13.22
CA GLY A 216 19.27 -18.22 -14.29
C GLY A 216 17.91 -18.53 -13.71
N VAL A 217 16.85 -18.13 -14.41
CA VAL A 217 15.47 -18.39 -13.98
C VAL A 217 14.72 -19.09 -15.10
N SER A 218 14.08 -20.22 -14.78
CA SER A 218 13.24 -20.96 -15.71
C SER A 218 11.88 -21.23 -15.07
N ILE A 219 10.83 -20.66 -15.63
CA ILE A 219 9.46 -20.80 -15.15
C ILE A 219 8.63 -21.45 -16.24
N SER A 220 8.03 -22.60 -15.93
CA SER A 220 7.14 -23.33 -16.82
C SER A 220 5.78 -23.56 -16.16
N SER A 221 4.73 -23.35 -16.94
CA SER A 221 3.34 -23.45 -16.51
C SER A 221 2.53 -24.25 -17.54
N GLY A 222 1.80 -25.25 -17.08
CA GLY A 222 0.85 -26.00 -17.89
C GLY A 222 -0.40 -25.20 -18.28
N LYS A 223 -0.58 -24.01 -17.72
CA LYS A 223 -1.65 -23.07 -18.05
C LYS A 223 -1.10 -21.65 -18.18
N ASP A 224 -1.20 -20.82 -17.14
CA ASP A 224 -0.84 -19.40 -17.17
C ASP A 224 0.36 -19.07 -16.27
N ILE A 225 1.16 -18.07 -16.62
CA ILE A 225 2.13 -17.42 -15.74
C ILE A 225 1.62 -16.00 -15.44
N ASN A 226 1.46 -15.65 -14.17
CA ASN A 226 0.99 -14.34 -13.74
C ASN A 226 2.05 -13.69 -12.84
N VAL A 227 2.57 -12.53 -13.26
CA VAL A 227 3.53 -11.72 -12.51
C VAL A 227 2.90 -10.36 -12.26
N ALA A 228 2.66 -10.00 -11.00
CA ALA A 228 2.00 -8.75 -10.64
C ALA A 228 2.82 -7.99 -9.59
N GLY A 229 3.23 -6.76 -9.93
CA GLY A 229 4.06 -5.90 -9.08
C GLY A 229 5.25 -6.58 -8.44
N SER A 230 5.91 -7.48 -9.17
CA SER A 230 6.93 -8.39 -8.65
C SER A 230 8.17 -8.41 -9.54
N THR A 231 9.30 -8.86 -8.98
CA THR A 231 10.60 -8.87 -9.65
C THR A 231 11.09 -10.29 -9.92
N ILE A 232 11.46 -10.58 -11.16
CA ILE A 232 12.12 -11.82 -11.57
C ILE A 232 13.41 -11.44 -12.28
N VAL A 233 14.55 -11.79 -11.70
CA VAL A 233 15.86 -11.41 -12.23
C VAL A 233 16.82 -12.59 -12.31
N GLY A 234 17.44 -12.75 -13.48
CA GLY A 234 18.55 -13.66 -13.71
C GLY A 234 19.85 -12.88 -13.97
N THR A 235 20.98 -13.36 -13.44
CA THR A 235 22.29 -12.84 -13.89
C THR A 235 22.52 -13.17 -15.36
N ASN A 236 22.12 -14.37 -15.78
CA ASN A 236 22.16 -14.88 -17.15
C ASN A 236 20.70 -15.02 -17.64
N ASP A 237 20.39 -16.11 -18.34
CA ASP A 237 19.11 -16.26 -19.03
C ASP A 237 17.90 -16.34 -18.08
N VAL A 238 16.82 -15.67 -18.48
CA VAL A 238 15.49 -15.79 -17.88
C VAL A 238 14.51 -16.31 -18.93
N SER A 239 13.78 -17.37 -18.60
CA SER A 239 12.80 -17.98 -19.48
C SER A 239 11.46 -18.20 -18.77
N LEU A 240 10.39 -17.67 -19.38
CA LEU A 240 8.99 -17.88 -18.96
C LEU A 240 8.27 -18.63 -20.08
N SER A 241 7.68 -19.79 -19.80
CA SER A 241 6.96 -20.62 -20.77
C SER A 241 5.61 -21.07 -20.22
N ALA A 242 4.53 -20.58 -20.82
CA ALA A 242 3.15 -20.94 -20.48
C ALA A 242 2.44 -21.56 -21.68
N VAL A 243 1.67 -22.62 -21.43
CA VAL A 243 0.84 -23.26 -22.48
C VAL A 243 -0.28 -22.33 -22.97
N HIS A 244 -0.79 -21.45 -22.11
CA HIS A 244 -1.79 -20.44 -22.46
C HIS A 244 -1.18 -19.04 -22.37
N ASP A 245 -1.36 -18.32 -21.26
CA ASP A 245 -1.06 -16.89 -21.18
C ASP A 245 0.15 -16.59 -20.28
N VAL A 246 0.90 -15.55 -20.63
CA VAL A 246 1.89 -14.92 -19.74
C VAL A 246 1.44 -13.48 -19.50
N ASN A 247 1.07 -13.17 -18.26
CA ASN A 247 0.60 -11.85 -17.83
C ASN A 247 1.64 -11.21 -16.91
N ILE A 248 2.16 -10.04 -17.29
CA ILE A 248 3.15 -9.27 -16.53
C ILE A 248 2.55 -7.88 -16.29
N THR A 249 2.00 -7.67 -15.10
CA THR A 249 1.14 -6.53 -14.78
C THR A 249 1.59 -5.80 -13.52
N THR A 250 0.87 -4.75 -13.17
CA THR A 250 1.12 -3.95 -11.96
C THR A 250 0.30 -4.45 -10.77
N THR A 251 0.73 -4.10 -9.57
CA THR A 251 -0.16 -4.00 -8.40
C THR A 251 -0.46 -2.53 -8.11
N GLN A 252 -1.38 -2.23 -7.21
CA GLN A 252 -1.84 -0.85 -6.97
C GLN A 252 -1.79 -0.50 -5.50
N ASP A 253 -0.90 0.43 -5.15
CA ASP A 253 -0.92 1.10 -3.86
C ASP A 253 -1.99 2.19 -3.87
N THR A 254 -2.71 2.31 -2.76
CA THR A 254 -3.82 3.25 -2.67
C THR A 254 -3.74 4.05 -1.40
N MET A 255 -4.05 5.34 -1.47
CA MET A 255 -4.25 6.18 -0.30
C MET A 255 -5.59 6.90 -0.43
N GLN A 256 -6.34 6.97 0.67
CA GLN A 256 -7.52 7.80 0.82
C GLN A 256 -7.38 8.58 2.12
N SER A 257 -7.62 9.88 2.06
CA SER A 257 -7.57 10.76 3.22
C SER A 257 -8.73 11.75 3.19
N SER A 258 -9.35 11.95 4.34
CA SER A 258 -10.34 13.00 4.59
C SER A 258 -9.91 13.73 5.85
N SER A 259 -10.01 15.06 5.84
CA SER A 259 -9.83 15.84 7.06
C SER A 259 -10.84 16.98 7.14
N SER A 260 -11.25 17.27 8.36
CA SER A 260 -12.18 18.36 8.65
C SER A 260 -11.63 19.25 9.75
N TYR A 261 -11.90 20.55 9.62
CA TYR A 261 -11.62 21.55 10.62
C TYR A 261 -12.78 22.52 10.68
N GLU A 262 -13.35 22.71 11.87
CA GLU A 262 -14.39 23.68 12.13
C GLU A 262 -14.01 24.54 13.33
N GLU A 263 -14.08 25.85 13.16
CA GLU A 263 -13.85 26.81 14.23
C GLU A 263 -15.00 27.81 14.30
N THR A 264 -15.63 27.90 15.48
CA THR A 264 -16.66 28.88 15.78
C THR A 264 -16.14 29.85 16.83
N ARG A 265 -16.11 31.15 16.52
CA ARG A 265 -15.78 32.23 17.45
C ARG A 265 -17.00 33.07 17.76
N THR A 266 -17.21 33.39 19.02
CA THR A 266 -18.25 34.30 19.49
C THR A 266 -17.62 35.41 20.31
N GLY A 267 -18.09 36.65 20.18
CA GLY A 267 -17.59 37.73 21.02
C GLY A 267 -17.90 39.13 20.54
N LEU A 268 -17.28 40.09 21.24
CA LEU A 268 -17.39 41.52 20.99
C LEU A 268 -16.17 42.01 20.21
N GLY A 269 -16.38 42.60 19.04
CA GLY A 269 -15.35 43.30 18.28
C GLY A 269 -15.59 44.81 18.28
N THR A 270 -14.53 45.61 18.24
CA THR A 270 -14.62 47.06 18.05
C THR A 270 -13.97 47.47 16.75
N SER A 271 -14.67 48.22 15.90
CA SER A 271 -14.13 48.78 14.65
C SER A 271 -14.48 50.27 14.57
N GLY A 272 -13.48 51.15 14.65
CA GLY A 272 -13.70 52.59 14.78
C GLY A 272 -14.50 52.95 16.03
N LEU A 273 -15.64 53.65 15.86
CA LEU A 273 -16.59 53.99 16.94
C LEU A 273 -17.75 52.98 17.05
N SER A 274 -17.65 51.80 16.44
CA SER A 274 -18.69 50.76 16.46
C SER A 274 -18.30 49.55 17.32
N VAL A 275 -19.29 48.99 17.99
CA VAL A 275 -19.19 47.73 18.75
C VAL A 275 -20.04 46.68 18.04
N THR A 276 -19.45 45.56 17.69
CA THR A 276 -20.12 44.43 17.03
C THR A 276 -20.15 43.24 17.97
N ILE A 277 -21.32 42.65 18.17
CA ILE A 277 -21.49 41.39 18.89
C ILE A 277 -21.90 40.36 17.86
N GLY A 278 -21.13 39.28 17.72
CA GLY A 278 -21.42 38.30 16.68
C GLY A 278 -20.73 36.97 16.83
N THR A 279 -21.08 36.08 15.91
CA THR A 279 -20.53 34.75 15.71
C THR A 279 -19.88 34.67 14.34
N ASN A 280 -18.72 34.03 14.26
CA ASN A 280 -18.02 33.74 13.02
C ASN A 280 -17.67 32.26 13.02
N LYS A 281 -18.06 31.53 11.98
CA LYS A 281 -17.76 30.11 11.80
C LYS A 281 -16.97 29.92 10.50
N LEU A 282 -15.84 29.24 10.62
CA LEU A 282 -14.97 28.80 9.54
C LEU A 282 -14.99 27.26 9.52
N ALA A 283 -15.29 26.67 8.38
CA ALA A 283 -15.22 25.22 8.18
C ALA A 283 -14.40 24.91 6.93
N THR A 284 -13.45 24.00 7.06
CA THR A 284 -12.59 23.49 6.00
C THR A 284 -12.73 21.97 5.92
N THR A 285 -12.80 21.44 4.71
CA THR A 285 -12.77 20.01 4.43
C THR A 285 -11.78 19.76 3.31
N ASP A 286 -10.82 18.86 3.54
CA ASP A 286 -9.81 18.47 2.56
C ASP A 286 -9.91 16.96 2.31
N GLU A 287 -10.02 16.58 1.03
CA GLU A 287 -10.13 15.18 0.58
C GLU A 287 -9.01 14.87 -0.40
N ALA A 288 -8.29 13.78 -0.15
CA ALA A 288 -7.22 13.26 -1.00
C ALA A 288 -7.48 11.79 -1.36
N SER A 289 -7.18 11.41 -2.59
CA SER A 289 -7.00 10.00 -2.91
C SER A 289 -5.97 9.80 -4.00
N SER A 290 -5.25 8.68 -3.96
CA SER A 290 -4.29 8.34 -5.00
C SER A 290 -4.25 6.84 -5.26
N VAL A 291 -3.87 6.49 -6.48
CA VAL A 291 -3.51 5.14 -6.91
C VAL A 291 -2.15 5.22 -7.57
N THR A 292 -1.20 4.41 -7.08
CA THR A 292 0.13 4.27 -7.64
C THR A 292 0.33 2.84 -8.10
N ASN A 293 0.71 2.65 -9.35
CA ASN A 293 0.92 1.34 -9.95
C ASN A 293 2.36 0.87 -9.71
N ASN A 294 2.50 -0.24 -9.01
CA ASN A 294 3.78 -0.91 -8.81
C ASN A 294 4.04 -1.86 -9.98
N ALA A 295 4.95 -1.47 -10.86
CA ALA A 295 5.39 -2.24 -12.02
C ALA A 295 5.96 -3.62 -11.64
N SER A 296 5.78 -4.61 -12.50
CA SER A 296 6.62 -5.81 -12.48
C SER A 296 7.93 -5.54 -13.22
N THR A 297 8.99 -6.23 -12.82
CA THR A 297 10.27 -6.22 -13.53
C THR A 297 10.69 -7.65 -13.81
N VAL A 298 10.75 -8.04 -15.08
CA VAL A 298 11.22 -9.36 -15.50
C VAL A 298 12.44 -9.15 -16.38
N GLY A 299 13.59 -9.71 -16.00
CA GLY A 299 14.76 -9.48 -16.80
C GLY A 299 16.02 -10.28 -16.49
N SER A 300 16.92 -10.20 -17.46
CA SER A 300 18.25 -10.79 -17.42
C SER A 300 19.29 -9.66 -17.42
N LEU A 301 20.32 -9.77 -16.59
CA LEU A 301 21.39 -8.79 -16.52
C LEU A 301 22.41 -8.94 -17.67
N ASN A 302 22.85 -10.16 -17.97
CA ASN A 302 23.90 -10.44 -18.96
C ASN A 302 23.49 -11.40 -20.10
N GLY A 303 22.36 -12.10 -19.96
CA GLY A 303 21.87 -13.11 -20.92
C GLY A 303 20.58 -12.69 -21.64
N ASP A 304 19.86 -13.68 -22.15
CA ASP A 304 18.61 -13.46 -22.88
C ASP A 304 17.38 -13.49 -21.95
N LEU A 305 16.34 -12.73 -22.32
CA LEU A 305 14.98 -12.90 -21.77
C LEU A 305 14.09 -13.52 -22.84
N SER A 306 13.60 -14.73 -22.59
CA SER A 306 12.66 -15.43 -23.47
C SER A 306 11.31 -15.62 -22.79
N ILE A 307 10.24 -15.13 -23.43
CA ILE A 307 8.87 -15.28 -22.97
C ILE A 307 8.07 -15.99 -24.06
N GLN A 308 7.50 -17.14 -23.74
CA GLN A 308 6.66 -17.93 -24.62
C GLN A 308 5.30 -18.17 -24.01
N ALA A 309 4.26 -17.67 -24.67
CA ALA A 309 2.86 -17.92 -24.34
C ALA A 309 2.21 -18.64 -25.52
N GLY A 310 1.40 -19.66 -25.27
CA GLY A 310 0.66 -20.32 -26.36
C GLY A 310 -0.46 -19.45 -26.95
N ASN A 311 -1.04 -18.56 -26.13
CA ASN A 311 -2.13 -17.66 -26.52
C ASN A 311 -1.71 -16.19 -26.43
N THR A 312 -1.72 -15.58 -25.24
CA THR A 312 -1.45 -14.14 -25.08
C THR A 312 -0.23 -13.88 -24.21
N LEU A 313 0.66 -13.00 -24.68
CA LEU A 313 1.62 -12.28 -23.84
C LEU A 313 1.03 -10.90 -23.55
N HIS A 314 0.68 -10.64 -22.29
CA HIS A 314 0.13 -9.37 -21.83
C HIS A 314 1.10 -8.65 -20.89
N VAL A 315 1.45 -7.42 -21.22
CA VAL A 315 2.36 -6.58 -20.42
C VAL A 315 1.68 -5.24 -20.12
N THR A 316 1.40 -4.96 -18.85
CA THR A 316 0.81 -3.69 -18.40
C THR A 316 1.78 -2.94 -17.50
N GLY A 317 2.20 -1.74 -17.92
CA GLY A 317 3.00 -0.81 -17.11
C GLY A 317 4.22 -1.43 -16.42
N SER A 318 4.89 -2.37 -17.08
CA SER A 318 5.93 -3.23 -16.50
C SER A 318 7.18 -3.28 -17.37
N ASP A 319 8.31 -3.58 -16.75
CA ASP A 319 9.62 -3.58 -17.38
C ASP A 319 10.06 -4.99 -17.79
N LEU A 320 10.45 -5.12 -19.07
CA LEU A 320 11.10 -6.32 -19.61
C LEU A 320 12.51 -5.94 -20.06
N VAL A 321 13.53 -6.57 -19.45
CA VAL A 321 14.93 -6.17 -19.66
C VAL A 321 15.79 -7.39 -19.99
N ALA A 322 16.68 -7.27 -20.98
CA ALA A 322 17.69 -8.29 -21.28
C ALA A 322 19.03 -7.62 -21.56
N GLY A 323 20.10 -8.13 -20.95
CA GLY A 323 21.47 -7.76 -21.31
C GLY A 323 21.87 -8.26 -22.71
N GLY A 324 21.30 -9.40 -23.13
CA GLY A 324 21.37 -9.96 -24.46
C GLY A 324 20.10 -9.66 -25.28
N ASN A 325 19.44 -10.71 -25.77
CA ASN A 325 18.23 -10.62 -26.58
C ASN A 325 16.97 -10.69 -25.73
N LEU A 326 15.97 -9.88 -26.07
CA LEU A 326 14.60 -10.00 -25.59
C LEU A 326 13.72 -10.63 -26.68
N ALA A 327 13.15 -11.80 -26.41
CA ALA A 327 12.27 -12.52 -27.33
C ALA A 327 10.93 -12.88 -26.67
N GLY A 328 9.84 -12.27 -27.15
CA GLY A 328 8.46 -12.62 -26.77
C GLY A 328 7.73 -13.30 -27.93
N THR A 329 7.19 -14.50 -27.71
CA THR A 329 6.41 -15.26 -28.72
C THR A 329 5.04 -15.62 -28.16
N ALA A 330 3.98 -15.21 -28.86
CA ALA A 330 2.60 -15.54 -28.53
C ALA A 330 1.72 -15.46 -29.78
N ALA A 331 0.50 -16.02 -29.73
CA ALA A 331 -0.49 -15.81 -30.78
C ALA A 331 -0.99 -14.36 -30.78
N ASN A 332 -1.06 -13.74 -29.60
CA ASN A 332 -1.43 -12.34 -29.41
C ASN A 332 -0.48 -11.66 -28.41
N ILE A 333 -0.11 -10.41 -28.68
CA ILE A 333 0.75 -9.61 -27.80
C ILE A 333 0.03 -8.31 -27.47
N ILE A 334 -0.23 -8.07 -26.18
CA ILE A 334 -0.87 -6.86 -25.66
C ILE A 334 0.16 -6.13 -24.79
N ILE A 335 0.36 -4.85 -25.08
CA ILE A 335 1.22 -3.97 -24.29
C ILE A 335 0.43 -2.69 -24.03
N ASP A 336 0.16 -2.41 -22.76
CA ASP A 336 -0.58 -1.22 -22.34
C ASP A 336 0.07 -0.54 -21.13
N ALA A 337 -0.28 0.73 -20.94
CA ALA A 337 0.25 1.53 -19.85
C ALA A 337 -0.64 1.40 -18.61
N ALA A 338 0.00 1.32 -17.44
CA ALA A 338 -0.67 1.60 -16.17
C ALA A 338 -0.57 3.11 -15.88
N THR A 339 -1.65 3.73 -15.39
CA THR A 339 -1.69 5.18 -15.13
C THR A 339 -1.99 5.45 -13.68
N ASP A 340 -1.10 6.19 -13.03
CA ASP A 340 -1.28 6.65 -11.66
C ASP A 340 -2.35 7.74 -11.62
N THR A 341 -3.10 7.78 -10.52
CA THR A 341 -4.13 8.79 -10.30
C THR A 341 -3.90 9.49 -8.98
N SER A 342 -4.21 10.80 -8.95
CA SER A 342 -4.20 11.60 -7.75
C SER A 342 -5.33 12.60 -7.83
N HIS A 343 -6.17 12.63 -6.80
CA HIS A 343 -7.29 13.54 -6.65
C HIS A 343 -7.13 14.31 -5.34
N GLN A 344 -7.36 15.62 -5.41
CA GLN A 344 -7.30 16.53 -4.27
C GLN A 344 -8.47 17.50 -4.37
N ALA A 345 -9.23 17.67 -3.29
CA ALA A 345 -10.32 18.62 -3.21
C ALA A 345 -10.30 19.34 -1.86
N GLN A 346 -10.45 20.66 -1.89
CA GLN A 346 -10.52 21.50 -0.71
C GLN A 346 -11.77 22.38 -0.76
N THR A 347 -12.56 22.37 0.32
CA THR A 347 -13.73 23.22 0.48
C THR A 347 -13.58 24.10 1.71
N GLN A 348 -13.74 25.42 1.55
CA GLN A 348 -13.76 26.37 2.66
C GLN A 348 -15.12 27.09 2.70
N LYS A 349 -15.74 27.11 3.88
CA LYS A 349 -17.02 27.79 4.13
C LYS A 349 -16.85 28.76 5.29
N THR A 350 -17.25 30.01 5.06
CA THR A 350 -17.32 31.04 6.10
C THR A 350 -18.76 31.47 6.30
N SER A 351 -19.14 31.67 7.55
CA SER A 351 -20.45 32.22 7.92
C SER A 351 -20.27 33.18 9.08
N SER A 352 -20.95 34.31 9.02
CA SER A 352 -20.90 35.32 10.06
C SER A 352 -22.32 35.81 10.37
N SER A 353 -22.57 36.12 11.63
CA SER A 353 -23.81 36.71 12.10
C SER A 353 -23.49 37.68 13.23
N GLY A 354 -24.08 38.88 13.25
CA GLY A 354 -23.82 39.82 14.32
C GLY A 354 -24.63 41.10 14.25
N LEU A 355 -24.73 41.77 15.39
CA LEU A 355 -25.33 43.08 15.55
C LEU A 355 -24.23 44.12 15.77
N THR A 356 -24.14 45.10 14.89
CA THR A 356 -23.21 46.24 15.01
C THR A 356 -23.95 47.48 15.49
N ILE A 357 -23.51 48.07 16.60
CA ILE A 357 -24.02 49.33 17.14
C ILE A 357 -22.92 50.38 16.99
N GLY A 358 -23.17 51.42 16.19
CA GLY A 358 -22.23 52.52 15.94
C GLY A 358 -22.93 53.88 15.87
N LEU A 359 -22.17 54.94 16.14
CA LEU A 359 -22.65 56.33 16.06
C LEU A 359 -22.89 56.70 14.58
N ALA A 360 -24.14 56.59 14.14
CA ALA A 360 -24.55 56.72 12.75
C ALA A 360 -24.45 58.16 12.19
N GLY A 361 -23.80 58.29 11.04
CA GLY A 361 -24.11 59.31 10.05
C GLY A 361 -24.82 58.64 8.87
N SER A 362 -26.15 58.80 8.81
CA SER A 362 -27.11 58.32 7.79
C SER A 362 -27.27 56.81 7.58
N VAL A 363 -28.51 56.37 7.79
CA VAL A 363 -29.04 55.02 7.57
C VAL A 363 -29.28 54.82 6.07
N GLY A 364 -28.59 53.87 5.45
CA GLY A 364 -28.81 53.44 4.07
C GLY A 364 -27.92 52.26 3.69
N ASP A 365 -28.54 51.09 3.50
CA ASP A 365 -28.01 49.87 2.87
C ASP A 365 -26.59 49.42 3.23
N ALA A 366 -26.38 49.09 4.50
CA ALA A 366 -25.17 48.37 4.94
C ALA A 366 -25.30 46.85 4.70
N ILE A 367 -25.49 46.43 3.44
CA ILE A 367 -25.09 45.09 3.00
C ILE A 367 -23.71 45.28 2.37
N ASN A 368 -22.67 45.11 3.17
CA ASN A 368 -21.30 45.12 2.68
C ASN A 368 -21.02 43.79 1.96
N ASN A 369 -21.43 43.71 0.70
CA ASN A 369 -20.95 42.69 -0.22
C ASN A 369 -19.46 42.92 -0.47
N ALA A 370 -18.61 42.19 0.23
CA ALA A 370 -17.23 42.00 -0.16
C ALA A 370 -17.19 41.10 -1.39
N TYR A 371 -17.48 41.66 -2.57
CA TYR A 371 -17.04 41.19 -3.91
C TYR A 371 -17.55 42.19 -4.95
N SER A 372 -16.68 43.09 -5.40
CA SER A 372 -16.68 43.65 -6.78
C SER A 372 -15.51 44.62 -6.93
N GLU A 373 -14.39 44.08 -7.39
CA GLU A 373 -13.39 44.88 -8.08
C GLU A 373 -13.97 45.22 -9.46
N SER A 374 -14.54 46.42 -9.59
CA SER A 374 -14.94 46.99 -10.89
C SER A 374 -14.57 48.47 -10.91
N GLN A 375 -13.34 48.75 -11.34
CA GLN A 375 -13.04 50.00 -12.02
C GLN A 375 -12.94 49.72 -13.52
N ALA A 376 -14.11 49.61 -14.16
CA ALA A 376 -14.25 49.70 -15.60
C ALA A 376 -15.34 50.72 -15.92
N ALA A 377 -14.92 51.97 -16.15
CA ALA A 377 -15.38 52.84 -17.24
C ALA A 377 -15.04 54.30 -16.96
N LYS A 378 -13.92 54.76 -17.54
CA LYS A 378 -13.85 55.99 -18.35
C LYS A 378 -12.41 56.17 -18.83
N ASN A 379 -12.10 55.50 -19.93
CA ASN A 379 -11.61 56.13 -21.16
C ASN A 379 -11.11 55.06 -22.14
N SER A 380 -11.33 55.33 -23.42
CA SER A 380 -10.79 54.63 -24.59
C SER A 380 -11.58 53.42 -25.08
N ALA A 381 -12.72 53.73 -25.71
CA ALA A 381 -13.10 53.01 -26.92
C ALA A 381 -12.04 53.27 -28.00
N SER A 382 -11.19 52.28 -28.28
CA SER A 382 -10.63 51.95 -29.60
C SER A 382 -9.51 50.93 -29.43
N THR A 383 -9.58 49.82 -30.19
CA THR A 383 -8.60 48.71 -30.31
C THR A 383 -8.49 47.83 -29.05
N GLY A 384 -8.75 46.53 -29.05
CA GLY A 384 -8.34 45.53 -30.04
C GLY A 384 -7.56 44.45 -29.27
N ASN A 385 -8.32 43.56 -28.62
CA ASN A 385 -8.00 42.20 -28.15
C ASN A 385 -6.54 41.71 -28.26
N ASP A 386 -5.79 41.56 -27.15
CA ASP A 386 -4.52 40.78 -27.15
C ASP A 386 -4.03 40.21 -25.80
N ARG A 387 -4.76 40.37 -24.67
CA ARG A 387 -4.29 39.84 -23.36
C ARG A 387 -5.14 38.74 -22.76
N ALA A 388 -6.38 38.56 -23.22
CA ALA A 388 -7.22 37.42 -22.84
C ALA A 388 -6.90 36.14 -23.64
N ALA A 389 -6.26 36.28 -24.81
CA ALA A 389 -5.76 35.15 -25.60
C ALA A 389 -4.45 34.55 -25.03
N ALA A 390 -3.62 35.36 -24.37
CA ALA A 390 -2.31 34.93 -23.86
C ALA A 390 -2.38 34.07 -22.59
N LEU A 391 -3.51 34.08 -21.87
CA LEU A 391 -3.67 33.27 -20.66
C LEU A 391 -4.13 31.83 -20.96
N HIS A 392 -4.76 31.59 -22.12
CA HIS A 392 -5.17 30.24 -22.54
C HIS A 392 -4.00 29.42 -23.13
N SER A 393 -2.90 30.05 -23.54
CA SER A 393 -1.72 29.36 -24.09
C SER A 393 -0.67 28.93 -23.05
N ILE A 394 -0.81 29.32 -21.78
CA ILE A 394 0.08 28.87 -20.69
C ILE A 394 -0.53 27.68 -19.92
N ALA A 395 -1.85 27.45 -20.04
CA ALA A 395 -2.52 26.29 -19.46
C ALA A 395 -2.48 25.03 -20.35
N ALA A 396 -1.74 25.07 -21.47
CA ALA A 396 -1.61 23.96 -22.42
C ALA A 396 -0.14 23.67 -22.80
N ALA A 397 0.82 24.09 -21.95
CA ALA A 397 2.24 23.77 -22.09
C ALA A 397 2.67 22.76 -21.01
#